data_AF-A0A6F9B910-F1
#
_entry.id   AF-A0A6F9B910-F1
#
_cell.length_a   1.000
_cell.length_b   1.000
_cell.length_c   1.000
_cell.angle_alpha   90.00
_cell.angle_beta   90.00
_cell.angle_gamma   90.00
#
_symmetry.space_group_name_H-M   'P 1'
#
loop_
_entity.id
_entity.type
_entity.pdbx_description
1 polymer ?
#
loop_
_entity_poly.entity_id
_entity_poly.type
_entity_poly.pdbx_seq_one_letter_code
_entity_poly.pdbx_strand_id
1 'polypeptide(L)'
;MTDLDASVEQKSIGKCLLDNWVEERATAVLDNERPRPHIHKNGHKGILTMDLSSKVQGVTTVNAAFTHPRGHGVRQRGLRGELLEKYLIKKISEQTHAEFNPEPPKTEFCSTTKEDYKVEGFQPSLPSPLKGVTAVSTRNTPFKKNATFSTPISEHMDDEHILYTPEN
;
A
#
# COMPACT_ATOMS: atom_id res chain seq x y z
N MET A 1 46.64 -13.68 -82.64
CA MET A 1 45.60 -12.69 -82.94
C MET A 1 44.28 -13.39 -82.68
N THR A 2 43.72 -13.41 -81.46
CA THR A 2 43.00 -12.29 -80.78
C THR A 2 41.99 -11.68 -81.77
N ASP A 3 40.67 -11.74 -81.56
CA ASP A 3 39.95 -11.36 -80.35
C ASP A 3 38.61 -12.10 -80.18
N LEU A 4 38.27 -12.34 -78.90
CA LEU A 4 36.97 -12.81 -78.41
C LEU A 4 36.09 -11.58 -78.16
N ASP A 5 35.18 -11.25 -79.08
CA ASP A 5 34.14 -10.26 -78.79
C ASP A 5 33.02 -10.90 -77.95
N ALA A 6 33.29 -10.98 -76.65
CA ALA A 6 32.25 -11.16 -75.63
C ALA A 6 31.41 -9.87 -75.57
N SER A 7 30.45 -9.74 -76.47
CA SER A 7 29.38 -8.76 -76.33
C SER A 7 28.56 -9.14 -75.10
N VAL A 8 28.88 -8.50 -73.97
CA VAL A 8 28.05 -8.51 -72.77
C VAL A 8 26.72 -7.86 -73.15
N GLU A 9 25.72 -8.69 -73.49
CA GLU A 9 24.33 -8.24 -73.59
C GLU A 9 23.95 -7.60 -72.25
N GLN A 10 23.98 -6.27 -72.20
CA GLN A 10 23.29 -5.52 -71.16
C GLN A 10 21.80 -5.64 -71.42
N LYS A 11 21.24 -6.81 -71.04
CA LYS A 11 19.83 -7.11 -71.15
C LYS A 11 19.07 -6.04 -70.37
N SER A 12 18.24 -5.26 -71.07
CA SER A 12 17.51 -4.15 -70.47
C SER A 12 16.32 -4.66 -69.66
N ILE A 13 16.60 -5.20 -68.49
CA ILE A 13 15.61 -5.77 -67.56
C ILE A 13 14.54 -4.72 -67.23
N GLY A 14 13.27 -5.06 -67.42
CA GLY A 14 12.12 -4.21 -67.08
C GLY A 14 11.85 -2.98 -67.96
N LYS A 15 12.54 -2.73 -69.09
CA LYS A 15 12.27 -1.53 -69.92
C LYS A 15 10.99 -1.62 -70.76
N CYS A 16 10.63 -2.81 -71.21
CA CYS A 16 9.38 -3.07 -71.95
C CYS A 16 8.32 -3.74 -71.05
N LEU A 17 7.04 -3.59 -71.40
CA LEU A 17 5.89 -4.19 -70.69
C LEU A 17 5.60 -5.62 -71.21
N LEU A 18 6.66 -6.38 -71.46
CA LEU A 18 6.57 -7.76 -71.95
C LEU A 18 7.06 -8.69 -70.84
N ASP A 19 6.51 -9.90 -70.79
CA ASP A 19 6.81 -10.93 -69.78
C ASP A 19 6.64 -10.43 -68.33
N ASN A 20 7.54 -10.81 -67.42
CA ASN A 20 7.44 -10.56 -65.97
C ASN A 20 7.92 -9.15 -65.56
N TRP A 21 7.58 -8.13 -66.35
CA TRP A 21 8.10 -6.78 -66.21
C TRP A 21 7.80 -6.14 -64.84
N VAL A 22 6.70 -6.53 -64.18
CA VAL A 22 6.32 -6.02 -62.85
C VAL A 22 7.29 -6.49 -61.77
N GLU A 23 7.56 -7.80 -61.72
CA GLU A 23 8.51 -8.37 -60.76
C GLU A 23 9.93 -7.87 -61.08
N GLU A 24 10.30 -7.84 -62.36
CA GLU A 24 11.61 -7.33 -62.82
C GLU A 24 11.86 -5.89 -62.36
N ARG A 25 10.85 -5.01 -62.44
CA ARG A 25 10.98 -3.63 -61.93
C ARG A 25 10.97 -3.58 -60.41
N ALA A 26 10.17 -4.41 -59.75
CA ALA A 26 10.09 -4.46 -58.29
C ALA A 26 11.40 -4.93 -57.65
N THR A 27 12.11 -5.87 -58.27
CA THR A 27 13.38 -6.41 -57.78
C THR A 27 14.62 -5.78 -58.41
N ALA A 28 14.47 -4.84 -59.34
CA ALA A 28 15.59 -4.19 -60.04
C ALA A 28 16.65 -3.59 -59.10
N VAL A 29 16.22 -3.05 -57.95
CA VAL A 29 17.12 -2.48 -56.93
C VAL A 29 17.95 -3.58 -56.22
N LEU A 30 17.39 -4.78 -56.09
CA LEU A 30 18.03 -5.91 -55.40
C LEU A 30 19.07 -6.62 -56.29
N ASP A 31 18.83 -6.67 -57.59
CA ASP A 31 19.72 -7.34 -58.56
C ASP A 31 21.08 -6.63 -58.74
N ASN A 32 21.15 -5.32 -58.46
CA ASN A 32 22.37 -4.52 -58.65
C ASN A 32 23.39 -4.62 -57.50
N GLU A 33 22.96 -5.08 -56.33
CA GLU A 33 23.74 -4.85 -55.11
C GLU A 33 24.63 -6.03 -54.71
N ARG A 34 24.26 -7.32 -54.94
CA ARG A 34 25.05 -8.51 -54.50
C ARG A 34 24.72 -9.80 -55.28
N PRO A 35 25.60 -10.83 -55.25
CA PRO A 35 25.27 -12.16 -55.81
C PRO A 35 24.03 -12.77 -55.14
N ARG A 36 23.09 -13.22 -55.98
CA ARG A 36 21.75 -13.78 -55.65
C ARG A 36 21.65 -14.67 -54.39
N PRO A 37 22.61 -15.57 -54.06
CA PRO A 37 22.48 -16.41 -52.87
C PRO A 37 22.55 -15.66 -51.54
N HIS A 38 22.92 -14.37 -51.50
CA HIS A 38 23.08 -13.60 -50.25
C HIS A 38 21.88 -12.71 -49.89
N ILE A 39 20.99 -12.40 -50.84
CA ILE A 39 19.89 -11.45 -50.65
C ILE A 39 18.74 -12.06 -49.81
N HIS A 40 18.53 -13.37 -49.92
CA HIS A 40 17.46 -14.09 -49.21
C HIS A 40 17.91 -14.85 -47.95
N LYS A 41 19.20 -14.78 -47.58
CA LYS A 41 19.72 -15.51 -46.40
C LYS A 41 19.01 -15.12 -45.10
N ASN A 42 18.52 -13.88 -45.03
CA ASN A 42 17.97 -13.30 -43.82
C ASN A 42 16.44 -13.08 -43.93
N GLY A 43 15.79 -13.66 -44.95
CA GLY A 43 14.35 -13.57 -45.16
C GLY A 43 13.86 -12.26 -45.80
N HIS A 44 12.55 -12.18 -46.05
CA HIS A 44 11.91 -11.00 -46.65
C HIS A 44 11.85 -9.82 -45.67
N LYS A 45 12.39 -8.67 -46.10
CA LYS A 45 12.23 -7.39 -45.40
C LYS A 45 10.73 -7.04 -45.35
N GLY A 46 10.20 -6.82 -44.16
CA GLY A 46 8.80 -6.45 -43.93
C GLY A 46 7.84 -7.60 -43.59
N ILE A 47 8.19 -8.86 -43.86
CA ILE A 47 7.34 -10.03 -43.49
C ILE A 47 7.80 -10.67 -42.18
N LEU A 48 9.12 -10.82 -41.99
CA LEU A 48 9.72 -11.46 -40.80
C LEU A 48 10.71 -10.57 -40.06
N THR A 49 11.03 -9.38 -40.58
CA THR A 49 11.89 -8.45 -39.85
C THR A 49 11.13 -7.93 -38.65
N MET A 50 11.45 -8.50 -37.48
CA MET A 50 11.40 -7.78 -36.22
C MET A 50 12.18 -6.49 -36.44
N ASP A 51 11.50 -5.39 -36.69
CA ASP A 51 12.14 -4.09 -36.67
C ASP A 51 12.64 -3.90 -35.23
N LEU A 52 13.96 -4.00 -35.04
CA LEU A 52 14.63 -3.88 -33.75
C LEU A 52 14.41 -2.50 -33.12
N SER A 53 14.07 -1.49 -33.93
CA SER A 53 13.73 -0.14 -33.48
C SER A 53 12.22 0.08 -33.34
N SER A 54 11.39 -0.71 -34.03
CA SER A 54 9.97 -0.78 -33.71
C SER A 54 9.87 -1.35 -32.30
N LYS A 55 9.07 -0.69 -31.48
CA LYS A 55 8.62 -1.28 -30.23
C LYS A 55 7.83 -2.53 -30.63
N VAL A 56 8.49 -3.71 -30.62
CA VAL A 56 7.82 -5.01 -30.56
C VAL A 56 6.69 -4.78 -29.58
N GLN A 57 5.44 -5.09 -29.92
CA GLN A 57 4.27 -4.59 -29.19
C GLN A 57 4.27 -4.93 -27.68
N GLY A 58 5.32 -5.56 -27.13
CA GLY A 58 5.56 -5.79 -25.71
C GLY A 58 4.62 -6.86 -25.16
N VAL A 59 3.70 -7.30 -26.00
CA VAL A 59 2.69 -8.28 -25.71
C VAL A 59 3.25 -9.61 -26.16
N THR A 60 3.62 -10.42 -25.18
CA THR A 60 3.91 -11.83 -25.40
C THR A 60 2.65 -12.52 -25.94
N THR A 61 2.80 -13.64 -26.64
CA THR A 61 1.68 -14.47 -27.09
C THR A 61 0.72 -14.81 -25.95
N VAL A 62 1.27 -15.03 -24.74
CA VAL A 62 0.53 -15.23 -23.50
C VAL A 62 -0.28 -13.98 -23.13
N ASN A 63 0.34 -12.80 -23.10
CA ASN A 63 -0.37 -11.56 -22.74
C ASN A 63 -1.46 -11.18 -23.77
N ALA A 64 -1.31 -11.58 -25.04
CA ALA A 64 -2.34 -11.38 -26.07
C ALA A 64 -3.54 -12.31 -25.87
N ALA A 65 -3.29 -13.58 -25.55
CA ALA A 65 -4.34 -14.59 -25.41
C ALA A 65 -5.05 -14.53 -24.05
N PHE A 66 -4.31 -14.22 -22.98
CA PHE A 66 -4.81 -14.25 -21.60
C PHE A 66 -4.97 -12.83 -21.06
N THR A 67 -5.94 -12.10 -21.62
CA THR A 67 -6.35 -10.81 -21.07
C THR A 67 -7.36 -11.01 -19.94
N HIS A 68 -7.28 -10.18 -18.90
CA HIS A 68 -8.22 -10.23 -17.79
C HIS A 68 -9.66 -10.07 -18.32
N PRO A 69 -10.62 -10.88 -17.83
CA PRO A 69 -11.98 -10.83 -18.32
C PRO A 69 -12.54 -9.43 -18.13
N ARG A 70 -12.89 -8.78 -19.24
CA ARG A 70 -13.53 -7.47 -19.18
C ARG A 70 -14.92 -7.66 -18.57
N GLY A 71 -15.26 -6.83 -17.58
CA GLY A 71 -16.59 -6.83 -17.00
C GLY A 71 -17.66 -6.61 -18.08
N HIS A 72 -18.85 -7.17 -17.86
CA HIS A 72 -19.98 -6.95 -18.74
C HIS A 72 -20.23 -5.43 -18.85
N GLY A 73 -20.05 -4.86 -20.04
CA GLY A 73 -20.16 -3.42 -20.29
C GLY A 73 -21.58 -2.85 -20.18
N VAL A 74 -22.51 -3.64 -19.63
CA VAL A 74 -23.91 -3.32 -19.43
C VAL A 74 -24.31 -3.63 -18.01
N ARG A 75 -25.20 -2.79 -17.47
CA ARG A 75 -25.68 -2.90 -16.09
C ARG A 75 -26.55 -4.14 -15.91
N GLN A 76 -26.24 -4.93 -14.88
CA GLN A 76 -26.91 -6.21 -14.60
C GLN A 76 -28.09 -6.11 -13.62
N ARG A 77 -28.19 -5.03 -12.84
CA ARG A 77 -29.22 -4.83 -11.80
C ARG A 77 -30.00 -3.55 -12.03
N GLY A 78 -31.25 -3.49 -11.58
CA GLY A 78 -32.08 -2.28 -11.64
C GLY A 78 -31.74 -1.24 -10.55
N LEU A 79 -32.15 0.03 -10.72
CA LEU A 79 -31.82 1.11 -9.76
C LEU A 79 -32.48 0.89 -8.40
N ARG A 80 -33.75 0.52 -8.43
CA ARG A 80 -34.50 0.18 -7.23
C ARG A 80 -33.87 -0.97 -6.45
N GLY A 81 -33.42 -2.03 -7.15
CA GLY A 81 -32.80 -3.20 -6.53
C GLY A 81 -31.50 -2.85 -5.81
N GLU A 82 -30.62 -2.09 -6.46
CA GLU A 82 -29.36 -1.64 -5.86
C GLU A 82 -29.56 -0.71 -4.66
N LEU A 83 -30.52 0.22 -4.72
CA LEU A 83 -30.83 1.09 -3.60
C LEU A 83 -31.38 0.31 -2.40
N LEU A 84 -32.27 -0.65 -2.66
CA LEU A 84 -32.82 -1.52 -1.62
C LEU A 84 -31.72 -2.38 -0.99
N GLU A 85 -30.84 -2.96 -1.80
CA GLU A 85 -29.70 -3.76 -1.32
C GLU A 85 -28.77 -2.93 -0.43
N LYS A 86 -28.39 -1.71 -0.85
CA LYS A 86 -27.59 -0.80 -0.02
C LYS A 86 -28.27 -0.45 1.29
N TYR A 87 -29.57 -0.17 1.25
CA TYR A 87 -30.36 0.11 2.45
C TYR A 87 -30.38 -1.09 3.41
N LEU A 88 -30.62 -2.29 2.90
CA LEU A 88 -30.62 -3.52 3.69
C LEU A 88 -29.25 -3.80 4.30
N ILE A 89 -28.18 -3.68 3.52
CA ILE A 89 -26.80 -3.85 4.02
C ILE A 89 -26.54 -2.90 5.18
N LYS A 90 -26.86 -1.60 5.02
CA LYS A 90 -26.68 -0.60 6.06
C LYS A 90 -27.47 -0.98 7.32
N LYS A 91 -28.76 -1.29 7.17
CA LYS A 91 -29.64 -1.64 8.28
C LYS A 91 -29.15 -2.87 9.04
N ILE A 92 -28.75 -3.92 8.32
CA ILE A 92 -28.20 -5.15 8.92
C ILE A 92 -26.90 -4.82 9.65
N SER A 93 -25.99 -4.05 9.03
CA SER A 93 -24.72 -3.69 9.67
C SER A 93 -24.88 -2.89 10.97
N GLU A 94 -25.84 -1.95 11.01
CA GLU A 94 -26.16 -1.18 12.21
C GLU A 94 -26.72 -2.08 13.31
N GLN A 95 -27.63 -2.99 12.95
CA GLN A 95 -28.21 -3.94 13.89
C GLN A 95 -27.12 -4.88 14.46
N THR A 96 -26.29 -5.47 13.60
CA THR A 96 -25.17 -6.31 14.01
C THR A 96 -24.21 -5.54 14.90
N HIS A 97 -23.89 -4.28 14.57
CA HIS A 97 -23.02 -3.46 15.41
C HIS A 97 -23.64 -3.20 16.80
N ALA A 98 -24.93 -2.88 16.88
CA ALA A 98 -25.62 -2.66 18.15
C ALA A 98 -25.67 -3.93 19.01
N GLU A 99 -25.80 -5.10 18.39
CA GLU A 99 -25.79 -6.40 19.07
C GLU A 99 -24.40 -6.77 19.61
N PHE A 100 -23.36 -6.61 18.80
CA PHE A 100 -21.98 -6.96 19.19
C PHE A 100 -21.29 -5.91 20.06
N ASN A 101 -21.68 -4.64 19.94
CA ASN A 101 -21.12 -3.52 20.70
C ASN A 101 -22.26 -2.77 21.41
N PRO A 102 -22.90 -3.38 22.43
CA PRO A 102 -23.91 -2.71 23.23
C PRO A 102 -23.29 -1.49 23.93
N GLU A 103 -24.10 -0.44 24.14
CA GLU A 103 -23.64 0.69 24.93
C GLU A 103 -23.25 0.21 26.33
N PRO A 104 -22.08 0.62 26.84
CA PRO A 104 -21.68 0.25 28.18
C PRO A 104 -22.74 0.76 29.17
N PRO A 105 -23.08 -0.02 30.21
CA PRO A 105 -23.99 0.44 31.23
C PRO A 105 -23.46 1.75 31.82
N LYS A 106 -24.36 2.67 32.17
CA LYS A 106 -23.99 3.94 32.80
C LYS A 106 -23.24 3.63 34.10
N THR A 107 -21.95 3.97 34.11
CA THR A 107 -21.13 3.80 35.31
C THR A 107 -21.56 4.79 36.37
N GLU A 108 -21.92 4.28 37.54
CA GLU A 108 -22.13 5.11 38.71
C GLU A 108 -20.76 5.44 39.31
N PHE A 109 -20.41 6.73 39.32
CA PHE A 109 -19.13 7.24 39.82
C PHE A 109 -19.16 7.61 41.31
N CYS A 110 -20.25 7.28 42.00
CA CYS A 110 -20.43 7.57 43.41
C CYS A 110 -20.31 6.28 44.21
N SER A 111 -19.64 6.35 45.36
CA SER A 111 -19.72 5.27 46.33
C SER A 111 -21.10 5.24 46.96
N THR A 112 -21.54 4.06 47.39
CA THR A 112 -22.81 3.87 48.12
C THR A 112 -22.92 4.85 49.29
N THR A 113 -21.82 5.08 50.03
CA THR A 113 -21.78 6.06 51.12
C THR A 113 -22.03 7.50 50.66
N LYS A 114 -21.54 7.91 49.49
CA LYS A 114 -21.76 9.29 49.02
C LYS A 114 -23.21 9.50 48.59
N GLU A 115 -23.87 8.47 48.07
CA GLU A 115 -25.28 8.52 47.68
C GLU A 115 -26.19 8.47 48.92
N ASP A 116 -25.95 7.53 49.83
CA ASP A 116 -26.78 7.32 51.02
C ASP A 116 -26.67 8.46 52.04
N TYR A 117 -25.48 9.06 52.16
CA TYR A 117 -25.19 10.13 53.14
C TYR A 117 -25.17 11.52 52.52
N LYS A 118 -25.96 11.72 51.47
CA LYS A 118 -26.28 13.03 50.91
C LYS A 118 -27.51 13.60 51.63
N VAL A 119 -27.29 14.40 52.67
CA VAL A 119 -28.36 15.20 53.27
C VAL A 119 -28.47 16.52 52.49
N GLU A 120 -29.55 16.68 51.72
CA GLU A 120 -29.84 17.92 51.00
C GLU A 120 -29.95 19.09 52.00
N GLY A 121 -29.11 20.11 51.83
CA GLY A 121 -29.08 21.29 52.71
C GLY A 121 -28.17 21.18 53.93
N PHE A 122 -27.42 20.09 54.10
CA PHE A 122 -26.39 20.03 55.15
C PHE A 122 -25.21 20.94 54.80
N GLN A 123 -25.03 22.02 55.57
CA GLN A 123 -23.84 22.86 55.52
C GLN A 123 -22.95 22.52 56.72
N PRO A 124 -21.75 21.95 56.51
CA PRO A 124 -20.81 21.73 57.60
C PRO A 124 -20.36 23.08 58.16
N SER A 125 -20.66 23.32 59.43
CA SER A 125 -20.15 24.48 60.16
C SER A 125 -18.82 24.11 60.81
N LEU A 126 -17.84 25.02 60.67
CA LEU A 126 -16.60 24.89 61.42
C LEU A 126 -16.90 25.14 62.89
N PRO A 127 -16.46 24.27 63.81
CA PRO A 127 -16.58 24.56 65.24
C PRO A 127 -15.81 25.85 65.55
N SER A 128 -16.34 26.66 66.47
CA SER A 128 -15.63 27.84 66.95
C SER A 128 -14.26 27.42 67.48
N PRO A 129 -13.17 28.15 67.15
CA PRO A 129 -11.85 27.87 67.69
C PRO A 129 -11.90 27.73 69.20
N LEU A 130 -11.51 26.56 69.73
CA LEU A 130 -11.43 26.34 71.17
C LEU A 130 -10.30 27.21 71.72
N LYS A 131 -10.62 28.11 72.64
CA LYS A 131 -9.62 28.93 73.34
C LYS A 131 -8.68 27.99 74.10
N GLY A 132 -7.40 27.98 73.73
CA GLY A 132 -6.35 27.18 74.37
C GLY A 132 -5.89 25.95 73.61
N VAL A 133 -6.51 25.61 72.46
CA VAL A 133 -6.02 24.53 71.57
C VAL A 133 -5.51 25.17 70.28
N THR A 134 -4.18 25.23 70.13
CA THR A 134 -3.55 25.62 68.86
C THR A 134 -3.34 24.37 68.02
N ALA A 135 -3.70 24.41 66.74
CA ALA A 135 -3.33 23.35 65.80
C ALA A 135 -1.79 23.25 65.79
N VAL A 136 -1.24 22.05 66.01
CA VAL A 136 0.19 21.80 65.83
C VAL A 136 0.48 21.94 64.35
N SER A 137 0.89 23.14 63.94
CA SER A 137 1.44 23.38 62.62
C SER A 137 2.85 22.79 62.61
N THR A 138 2.95 21.51 62.22
CA THR A 138 4.24 20.95 61.82
C THR A 138 4.75 21.83 60.68
N ARG A 139 5.75 22.68 60.95
CA ARG A 139 6.37 23.57 59.96
C ARG A 139 6.88 22.73 58.80
N ASN A 140 6.06 22.49 57.78
CA ASN A 140 6.42 21.86 56.51
C ASN A 140 7.43 20.69 56.61
N THR A 141 7.36 19.88 57.68
CA THR A 141 8.04 18.59 57.71
C THR A 141 6.98 17.59 57.31
N PRO A 142 6.82 17.27 56.01
CA PRO A 142 5.99 16.15 55.65
C PRO A 142 6.51 14.97 56.44
N PHE A 143 5.62 14.24 57.12
CA PHE A 143 5.91 12.93 57.69
C PHE A 143 6.97 12.24 56.82
N LYS A 144 8.09 11.83 57.41
CA LYS A 144 9.23 11.26 56.68
C LYS A 144 8.69 10.14 55.80
N LYS A 145 8.44 10.43 54.52
CA LYS A 145 7.89 9.45 53.58
C LYS A 145 9.02 8.47 53.34
N ASN A 146 8.96 7.31 53.96
CA ASN A 146 9.87 6.22 53.71
C ASN A 146 9.54 5.65 52.33
N ALA A 147 10.21 6.17 51.31
CA ALA A 147 10.12 5.65 49.94
C ALA A 147 10.97 4.39 49.72
N THR A 148 11.62 3.86 50.78
CA THR A 148 12.48 2.67 50.73
C THR A 148 11.79 1.45 50.13
N PHE A 149 10.47 1.36 50.26
CA PHE A 149 9.71 0.27 49.66
C PHE A 149 9.45 0.47 48.15
N SER A 150 9.48 1.71 47.66
CA SER A 150 9.17 2.07 46.27
C SER A 150 10.40 2.38 45.43
N THR A 151 11.59 2.43 46.02
CA THR A 151 12.86 2.58 45.31
C THR A 151 13.27 1.23 44.70
N PRO A 152 13.56 1.16 43.39
CA PRO A 152 13.95 -0.08 42.72
C PRO A 152 15.28 -0.61 43.27
N ILE A 153 15.40 -1.94 43.37
CA ILE A 153 16.51 -2.59 44.08
C ILE A 153 17.90 -2.30 43.48
N SER A 154 17.95 -1.97 42.18
CA SER A 154 19.17 -1.62 41.46
C SER A 154 19.86 -0.36 42.00
N GLU A 155 19.10 0.53 42.64
CA GLU A 155 19.61 1.83 43.14
C GLU A 155 20.36 1.71 44.48
N HIS A 156 20.22 0.58 45.19
CA HIS A 156 20.89 0.33 46.48
C HIS A 156 22.17 -0.53 46.33
N MET A 157 22.57 -0.85 45.10
CA MET A 157 23.76 -1.68 44.83
C MET A 157 25.07 -0.88 44.87
N ASP A 158 24.98 0.45 44.84
CA ASP A 158 26.13 1.37 44.85
C ASP A 158 26.38 2.02 46.22
N ASP A 159 25.55 1.71 47.23
CA ASP A 159 25.76 2.18 48.60
C ASP A 159 26.93 1.39 49.22
N GLU A 160 28.11 2.01 49.21
CA GLU A 160 29.30 1.51 49.90
C GLU A 160 28.97 1.06 51.33
N HIS A 161 29.44 -0.13 51.68
CA HIS A 161 29.34 -0.73 53.01
C HIS A 161 29.69 0.29 54.10
N ILE A 162 28.67 0.82 54.79
CA ILE A 162 28.87 1.51 56.05
C ILE A 162 29.40 0.44 57.01
N LEU A 163 30.71 0.48 57.25
CA LEU A 163 31.39 -0.32 58.27
C LEU A 163 30.67 -0.07 59.60
N TYR A 164 29.94 -1.09 60.06
CA TYR A 164 29.42 -1.13 61.42
C TYR A 164 30.62 -1.16 62.37
N THR A 165 30.94 -0.03 63.00
CA THR A 165 31.72 -0.05 64.24
C THR A 165 30.76 -0.38 65.38
N PRO A 166 30.90 -1.53 66.06
CA PRO A 166 30.18 -1.75 67.30
C PRO A 166 30.78 -0.80 68.35
N GLU A 167 30.00 0.17 68.81
CA GLU A 167 30.29 0.89 70.04
C GLU A 167 30.04 -0.05 71.22
N ASN A 168 30.99 -0.02 72.16
CA ASN A 168 31.05 -0.79 73.40
C ASN A 168 30.52 0.04 74.56
#